data_AF-A0AB74V400-F1
#
_entry.id   AF-A0AB74V400-F1
#
_cell.length_a   1.000
_cell.length_b   1.000
_cell.length_c   1.000
_cell.angle_alpha   90.00
_cell.angle_beta   90.00
_cell.angle_gamma   90.00
#
_symmetry.space_group_name_H-M   'P 1'
#
loop_
_entity.id
_entity.type
_entity.pdbx_description
1 polymer ?
#
loop_
_entity_poly.entity_id
_entity_poly.type
_entity_poly.pdbx_seq_one_letter_code
_entity_poly.pdbx_strand_id
1 'polypeptide(L)'
;MSTQPESIKVQVVDARKPAKFFKLNAAYQISPDATDCELLDDAGILLDVLKATAQTLAFELSVEGSYLGVSPQEVSTMLHGAAYQLQMVSNLVEAVQLKGVQS
;
A
#
# COMPACT_ATOMS: atom_id res chain seq x y z
N MET A 1 -36.30 35.30 -18.60
CA MET A 1 -34.89 34.92 -18.40
C MET A 1 -34.80 33.41 -18.55
N SER A 2 -34.12 32.92 -19.59
CA SER A 2 -34.02 31.49 -19.94
C SER A 2 -32.63 31.00 -19.56
N THR A 3 -32.54 30.07 -18.61
CA THR A 3 -31.28 29.42 -18.23
C THR A 3 -31.12 28.15 -19.07
N GLN A 4 -30.18 28.17 -20.02
CA GLN A 4 -29.76 26.97 -20.72
C GLN A 4 -29.01 26.03 -19.76
N PRO A 5 -29.17 24.71 -19.86
CA PRO A 5 -28.38 23.77 -19.07
C PRO A 5 -26.97 23.65 -19.65
N GLU A 6 -25.96 23.85 -18.80
CA GLU A 6 -24.56 23.64 -19.15
C GLU A 6 -24.30 22.16 -19.46
N SER A 7 -23.66 21.89 -20.60
CA SER A 7 -23.34 20.54 -21.04
C SER A 7 -22.15 19.98 -20.26
N ILE A 8 -22.36 18.88 -19.53
CA ILE A 8 -21.30 18.14 -18.86
C ILE A 8 -20.44 17.46 -19.93
N LYS A 9 -19.21 17.93 -20.12
CA LYS A 9 -18.23 17.27 -20.99
C LYS A 9 -17.59 16.09 -20.25
N VAL A 10 -18.03 14.88 -20.57
CA VAL A 10 -17.37 13.65 -20.11
C VAL A 10 -16.08 13.47 -20.91
N GLN A 11 -14.92 13.67 -20.28
CA GLN A 11 -13.63 13.30 -20.87
C GLN A 11 -13.48 11.78 -20.80
N VAL A 12 -13.51 11.15 -21.98
CA VAL A 12 -13.15 9.73 -22.13
C VAL A 12 -11.64 9.61 -21.94
N VAL A 13 -11.22 9.04 -20.81
CA VAL A 13 -9.80 8.78 -20.54
C VAL A 13 -9.38 7.56 -21.35
N ASP A 14 -8.40 7.74 -22.23
CA ASP A 14 -7.83 6.70 -23.08
C ASP A 14 -7.26 5.54 -22.24
N ALA A 15 -7.91 4.38 -22.30
CA ALA A 15 -7.63 3.18 -21.50
C ALA A 15 -6.28 2.50 -21.82
N ARG A 16 -5.46 3.06 -22.72
CA ARG A 16 -4.19 2.47 -23.18
C ARG A 16 -2.94 3.05 -22.54
N LYS A 17 -3.05 4.02 -21.63
CA LYS A 17 -1.88 4.49 -20.86
C LYS A 17 -1.62 3.54 -19.70
N PRO A 18 -0.41 2.96 -19.57
CA PRO A 18 -0.05 2.24 -18.36
C PRO A 18 -0.26 3.20 -17.18
N ALA A 19 -0.95 2.73 -16.15
CA ALA A 19 -1.24 3.52 -14.96
C ALA A 19 0.08 4.13 -14.47
N LYS A 20 0.26 5.44 -14.68
CA LYS A 20 1.40 6.16 -14.13
C LYS A 20 1.20 6.12 -12.63
N PHE A 21 2.00 5.30 -11.96
CA PHE A 21 2.01 5.12 -10.52
C PHE A 21 1.62 6.41 -9.80
N PHE A 22 0.44 6.42 -9.19
CA PHE A 22 0.07 7.48 -8.29
C PHE A 22 0.75 7.17 -6.97
N LYS A 23 1.68 8.03 -6.53
CA LYS A 23 2.18 7.97 -5.16
C LYS A 23 1.00 8.27 -4.25
N LEU A 24 0.45 7.23 -3.62
CA LEU A 24 -0.42 7.40 -2.48
C LEU A 24 0.47 7.88 -1.33
N ASN A 25 0.57 9.20 -1.15
CA ASN A 25 1.20 9.80 0.03
C ASN A 25 0.29 9.56 1.24
N ALA A 26 0.18 8.31 1.67
CA ALA A 26 -0.42 7.98 2.95
C ALA A 26 0.60 8.33 4.03
N ALA A 27 0.38 9.43 4.75
CA ALA A 27 1.10 9.70 5.97
C ALA A 27 0.45 8.86 7.09
N TYR A 28 1.19 7.91 7.65
CA TYR A 28 0.74 7.20 8.84
C TYR A 28 0.80 8.18 10.01
N GLN A 29 -0.35 8.51 10.59
CA GLN A 29 -0.47 9.42 11.72
C GLN A 29 -0.82 8.61 12.96
N ILE A 30 0.01 8.75 13.99
CA ILE A 30 -0.22 8.12 15.30
C ILE A 30 -1.02 9.10 16.14
N SER A 31 -2.17 8.65 16.66
CA SER A 31 -2.92 9.44 17.65
C SER A 31 -2.06 9.64 18.90
N PRO A 32 -2.04 10.83 19.53
CA PRO A 32 -1.36 11.01 20.80
C PRO A 32 -1.84 10.01 21.87
N ASP A 33 -3.11 9.62 21.80
CA ASP A 33 -3.77 8.70 22.73
C ASP A 33 -3.56 7.21 22.37
N ALA A 34 -2.93 6.90 21.23
CA ALA A 34 -2.71 5.51 20.80
C ALA A 34 -1.83 4.79 21.82
N THR A 35 -2.31 3.66 22.32
CA THR A 35 -1.56 2.81 23.25
C THR A 35 -0.50 2.00 22.52
N ASP A 36 0.53 1.55 23.25
CA ASP A 36 1.57 0.69 22.68
C ASP A 36 0.98 -0.61 22.11
N CYS A 37 -0.05 -1.16 22.74
CA CYS A 37 -0.75 -2.35 22.26
C CYS A 37 -1.42 -2.11 20.91
N GLU A 38 -2.13 -0.98 20.73
CA GLU A 38 -2.79 -0.66 19.46
C GLU A 38 -1.78 -0.48 18.31
N LEU A 39 -0.63 0.13 18.59
CA LEU A 39 0.44 0.30 17.59
C LEU A 39 1.08 -1.04 17.20
N LEU A 40 1.25 -1.95 18.18
CA LEU A 40 1.77 -3.29 17.92
C LEU A 40 0.76 -4.18 17.20
N ASP A 41 -0.53 -4.04 17.49
CA ASP A 41 -1.61 -4.74 16.78
C ASP A 41 -1.67 -4.28 15.30
N ASP A 42 -1.61 -2.97 15.05
CA ASP A 42 -1.51 -2.41 13.69
C ASP A 42 -0.27 -2.94 12.94
N ALA A 43 0.88 -2.99 13.61
CA ALA A 43 2.10 -3.55 13.04
C ALA A 43 1.93 -5.03 12.69
N GLY A 44 1.27 -5.80 13.56
CA GLY A 44 0.95 -7.21 13.33
C GLY A 44 0.08 -7.42 12.10
N ILE A 45 -1.00 -6.64 11.96
CA ILE A 45 -1.90 -6.70 10.79
C ILE A 45 -1.13 -6.41 9.49
N LEU A 46 -0.29 -5.38 9.49
CA LEU A 46 0.52 -5.04 8.31
C LEU A 46 1.53 -6.15 7.96
N LEU A 47 2.15 -6.78 8.97
CA LEU A 47 3.05 -7.91 8.77
C LEU A 47 2.33 -9.15 8.20
N ASP A 48 1.09 -9.41 8.62
CA ASP A 48 0.30 -10.51 8.07
C ASP A 48 -0.02 -10.32 6.59
N VAL A 49 -0.35 -9.08 6.18
CA VAL A 49 -0.55 -8.74 4.76
C VAL A 49 0.74 -8.92 3.96
N LEU A 50 1.88 -8.50 4.51
CA LEU A 50 3.19 -8.69 3.88
C LEU A 50 3.54 -10.17 3.72
N LYS A 51 3.26 -10.98 4.74
CA LYS A 51 3.48 -12.42 4.70
C LYS A 51 2.63 -13.09 3.61
N ALA A 52 1.34 -12.76 3.53
CA ALA A 52 0.46 -13.28 2.48
C ALA A 52 0.94 -12.87 1.07
N THR A 53 1.40 -11.62 0.92
CA THR A 53 1.97 -11.11 -0.34
C THR A 53 3.23 -11.87 -0.73
N ALA A 54 4.15 -12.10 0.21
CA ALA A 54 5.39 -12.84 -0.02
C ALA A 54 5.11 -14.31 -0.38
N GLN A 55 4.16 -14.97 0.30
CA GLN A 55 3.74 -16.33 -0.02
C GLN A 55 3.14 -16.44 -1.42
N THR A 56 2.30 -15.48 -1.80
CA THR A 56 1.70 -15.43 -3.15
C THR A 56 2.77 -15.25 -4.22
N LEU A 57 3.70 -14.30 -4.02
CA LEU A 57 4.83 -14.10 -4.93
C LEU A 57 5.69 -15.36 -5.07
N ALA A 58 6.04 -15.99 -3.94
CA ALA A 58 6.85 -17.21 -3.95
C ALA A 58 6.16 -18.36 -4.69
N PHE A 59 4.86 -18.56 -4.44
CA PHE A 59 4.07 -19.58 -5.11
C PHE A 59 4.01 -19.33 -6.63
N GLU A 60 3.55 -18.15 -7.04
CA GLU A 60 3.39 -17.83 -8.46
C GLU A 60 4.73 -17.88 -9.21
N LEU A 61 5.82 -17.40 -8.63
CA LEU A 61 7.14 -17.48 -9.27
C LEU A 61 7.71 -18.90 -9.34
N SER A 62 7.23 -19.83 -8.51
CA SER A 62 7.64 -21.23 -8.53
C SER A 62 6.87 -22.09 -9.54
N VAL A 63 5.71 -21.63 -9.99
CA VAL A 63 4.85 -22.35 -10.94
C VAL A 63 5.22 -21.96 -12.37
N GLU A 64 5.67 -22.94 -13.15
CA GLU A 64 5.98 -22.75 -14.56
C GLU A 64 4.73 -22.33 -15.34
N GLY A 65 4.83 -21.24 -16.10
CA GLY A 65 3.71 -20.68 -16.87
C GLY A 65 2.74 -19.80 -16.07
N SER A 66 3.02 -19.49 -14.80
CA SER A 66 2.22 -18.53 -14.04
C SER A 66 2.28 -17.13 -14.65
N TYR A 67 1.25 -16.32 -14.36
CA TYR A 67 1.15 -14.96 -14.86
C TYR A 67 2.31 -14.08 -14.35
N LEU A 68 2.69 -14.22 -13.08
CA LEU A 68 3.78 -13.42 -12.51
C LEU A 68 5.16 -13.88 -13.01
N GLY A 69 5.33 -15.17 -13.33
CA GLY A 69 6.58 -15.68 -13.92
C GLY A 69 6.92 -15.05 -15.28
N VAL A 70 5.91 -14.60 -16.02
CA VAL A 70 6.07 -13.94 -17.33
C VAL A 70 5.86 -12.42 -17.31
N SER A 71 5.53 -11.85 -16.14
CA SER A 71 5.20 -10.43 -15.98
C SER A 71 6.07 -9.74 -14.92
N PRO A 72 7.34 -9.44 -15.22
CA PRO A 72 8.28 -8.87 -14.26
C PRO A 72 7.87 -7.49 -13.73
N GLN A 73 7.07 -6.72 -14.47
CA GLN A 73 6.55 -5.42 -14.03
C GLN A 73 5.55 -5.55 -12.86
N GLU A 74 4.71 -6.59 -12.86
CA GLU A 74 3.75 -6.85 -11.79
C GLU A 74 4.47 -7.28 -10.52
N VAL A 75 5.46 -8.17 -10.65
CA VAL A 75 6.34 -8.57 -9.54
C VAL A 75 7.04 -7.35 -8.93
N SER A 76 7.61 -6.48 -9.77
CA SER A 76 8.26 -5.24 -9.31
C SER A 76 7.29 -4.33 -8.56
N THR A 77 6.04 -4.19 -9.05
CA THR A 77 5.01 -3.37 -8.41
C THR A 77 4.61 -3.93 -7.04
N MET A 78 4.41 -5.24 -6.94
CA MET A 78 4.09 -5.90 -5.67
C MET A 78 5.22 -5.75 -4.66
N LEU A 79 6.48 -5.96 -5.08
CA LEU A 79 7.65 -5.78 -4.23
C LEU A 79 7.81 -4.33 -3.76
N HIS A 80 7.52 -3.36 -4.63
CA HIS A 80 7.56 -1.94 -4.27
C HIS A 80 6.49 -1.59 -3.23
N GLY A 81 5.26 -2.10 -3.39
CA GLY A 81 4.20 -1.95 -2.40
C GLY A 81 4.54 -2.59 -1.06
N ALA A 82 5.10 -3.80 -1.09
CA ALA A 82 5.57 -4.50 0.11
C ALA A 82 6.67 -3.72 0.84
N ALA A 83 7.62 -3.12 0.12
CA ALA A 83 8.66 -2.29 0.73
C ALA A 83 8.08 -1.08 1.50
N TYR A 84 7.05 -0.42 0.97
CA TYR A 84 6.37 0.67 1.68
C TYR A 84 5.64 0.21 2.94
N GLN A 85 4.92 -0.92 2.87
CA GLN A 85 4.26 -1.48 4.06
C GLN A 85 5.28 -1.83 5.15
N LEU A 86 6.45 -2.37 4.77
CA LEU A 86 7.51 -2.68 5.71
C LEU A 86 8.09 -1.42 6.38
N GLN A 87 8.22 -0.32 5.63
CA GLN A 87 8.59 0.99 6.20
C GLN A 87 7.54 1.49 7.20
N MET A 88 6.26 1.31 6.92
CA MET A 88 5.19 1.69 7.87
C MET A 88 5.30 0.89 9.17
N VAL A 89 5.57 -0.42 9.09
CA VAL A 89 5.80 -1.27 10.27
C VAL A 89 7.04 -0.80 11.06
N SER A 90 8.14 -0.45 10.39
CA SER A 90 9.33 0.09 11.07
C SER A 90 9.00 1.36 11.86
N ASN A 91 8.29 2.30 11.24
CA ASN A 91 7.90 3.55 11.89
C ASN A 91 6.98 3.33 13.10
N LEU A 92 6.09 2.33 13.02
CA LEU A 92 5.23 1.93 14.11
C LEU A 92 6.02 1.42 15.32
N VAL A 93 6.95 0.51 15.08
CA VAL A 93 7.82 -0.06 16.12
C VAL A 93 8.72 1.02 16.74
N GLU A 94 9.29 1.91 15.93
CA GLU A 94 10.08 3.04 16.40
C GLU A 94 9.25 3.99 17.30
N ALA A 95 8.00 4.27 16.93
CA ALA A 95 7.12 5.11 17.73
C ALA A 95 6.81 4.49 19.11
N VAL A 96 6.59 3.17 19.17
CA VAL A 96 6.42 2.43 20.44
C VAL A 96 7.69 2.54 21.30
N GLN A 97 8.87 2.33 20.71
CA GLN A 97 10.13 2.43 21.43
C GLN A 97 10.38 3.83 22.00
N LEU A 98 10.08 4.88 21.24
CA LEU A 98 10.23 6.27 21.69
C LEU A 98 9.25 6.62 22.82
N LYS A 99 8.01 6.09 22.80
CA LYS A 99 7.06 6.25 23.90
C LYS A 99 7.57 5.63 25.20
N GLY A 100 8.13 4.42 25.14
CA GLY A 100 8.68 3.73 26.30
C GLY A 100 9.88 4.41 26.96
N VAL A 101 10.60 5.27 26.24
CA VAL A 101 11.77 6.04 26.77
C VAL A 101 11.34 7.34 27.46
N GLN A 102 10.15 7.86 27.16
CA GLN A 102 9.62 9.11 27.74
C GLN A 102 8.70 8.89 28.96
N SER A 103 8.51 7.62 29.36
CA SER A 103 7.68 7.17 30.50
C SER A 103 8.52 7.00 31.76
#